data_AF-A0A1X7VND0-F1
#
_entry.id   AF-A0A1X7VND0-F1
#
_cell.length_a   1.000
_cell.length_b   1.000
_cell.length_c   1.000
_cell.angle_alpha   90.00
_cell.angle_beta   90.00
_cell.angle_gamma   90.00
#
_symmetry.space_group_name_H-M   'P 1'
#
loop_
_entity.id
_entity.type
_entity.pdbx_description
1 polymer ?
#
loop_
_entity_poly.entity_id
_entity_poly.type
_entity_poly.pdbx_seq_one_letter_code
_entity_poly.pdbx_strand_id
1 'polypeptide(L)'
;MATKRVQNNYDEDEEDGRPKKIPKTLKEKDSQKRLVLVLERANLETIKIGKNFELLNSDKHKSQIAKYGREAARPDITHQCLMMLLDSPLNRAGMLQIYIHTERNVLIEVHPQTRVPRTFDRFCGLMGKRW
;
A
#
# COMPACT_ATOMS: atom_id res chain seq x y z
N MET A 1 -4.50 39.30 41.09
CA MET A 1 -3.80 38.47 40.08
C MET A 1 -4.48 37.11 40.07
N ALA A 2 -5.17 36.75 38.99
CA ALA A 2 -5.89 35.49 38.87
C ALA A 2 -5.18 34.62 37.82
N THR A 3 -4.59 33.52 38.27
CA THR A 3 -3.97 32.49 37.45
C THR A 3 -5.06 31.75 36.69
N LYS A 4 -5.16 32.00 35.38
CA LYS A 4 -6.09 31.32 34.48
C LYS A 4 -5.59 29.87 34.29
N ARG A 5 -6.28 28.92 34.92
CA ARG A 5 -6.11 27.48 34.70
C ARG A 5 -6.25 27.22 33.19
N VAL A 6 -5.22 26.64 32.59
CA VAL A 6 -5.29 26.07 31.24
C VAL A 6 -6.23 24.87 31.34
N GLN A 7 -7.45 25.03 30.85
CA GLN A 7 -8.38 23.92 30.68
C GLN A 7 -7.83 23.08 29.52
N ASN A 8 -7.19 21.95 29.85
CA ASN A 8 -6.87 20.94 28.85
C ASN A 8 -8.20 20.34 28.37
N ASN A 9 -8.61 20.65 27.13
CA ASN A 9 -9.69 19.94 26.44
C ASN A 9 -9.21 18.53 26.10
N TYR A 10 -9.29 17.63 27.08
CA TYR A 10 -9.35 16.19 26.87
C TYR A 10 -10.82 15.78 26.84
N ASP A 11 -11.58 16.35 25.90
CA ASP A 11 -12.98 16.00 25.75
C ASP A 11 -13.08 14.79 24.81
N GLU A 12 -13.34 13.64 25.45
CA GLU A 12 -14.40 12.70 25.05
C GLU A 12 -14.34 12.10 23.63
N ASP A 13 -13.34 11.28 23.34
CA ASP A 13 -13.51 10.18 22.37
C ASP A 13 -13.96 8.93 23.14
N GLU A 14 -15.19 8.95 23.66
CA GLU A 14 -15.85 7.77 24.19
C GLU A 14 -15.90 6.68 23.11
N GLU A 15 -15.45 5.51 23.53
CA GLU A 15 -15.25 4.29 22.77
C GLU A 15 -16.58 3.71 22.27
N ASP A 16 -17.10 4.25 21.16
CA ASP A 16 -18.26 3.65 20.51
C ASP A 16 -17.80 2.39 19.78
N GLY A 17 -18.07 1.22 20.38
CA GLY A 17 -17.76 -0.13 19.88
C GLY A 17 -18.41 -0.52 18.54
N ARG A 18 -18.86 0.46 17.75
CA ARG A 18 -19.27 0.28 16.36
C ARG A 18 -18.02 0.10 15.49
N PRO A 19 -18.02 -0.86 14.54
CA PRO A 19 -16.91 -1.00 13.61
C PRO A 19 -16.71 0.32 12.84
N LYS A 20 -15.54 0.95 13.01
CA LYS A 20 -15.19 2.21 12.34
C LYS A 20 -15.37 2.04 10.83
N LYS A 21 -16.27 2.84 10.25
CA LYS A 21 -16.64 2.74 8.83
C LYS A 21 -15.48 3.23 7.97
N ILE A 22 -15.04 2.40 7.03
CA ILE A 22 -14.06 2.81 6.00
C ILE A 22 -14.71 3.91 5.14
N PRO A 23 -14.08 5.09 5.01
CA PRO A 23 -14.58 6.16 4.15
C PRO A 23 -14.73 5.68 2.70
N LYS A 24 -15.91 5.85 2.12
CA LYS A 24 -16.22 5.38 0.76
C LYS A 24 -16.16 6.52 -0.25
N THR A 25 -16.57 7.72 0.16
CA THR A 25 -16.60 8.89 -0.71
C THR A 25 -15.38 9.78 -0.52
N LEU A 26 -15.04 10.58 -1.54
CA LEU A 26 -13.98 11.60 -1.43
C LEU A 26 -14.26 12.60 -0.31
N LYS A 27 -15.52 13.03 -0.15
CA LYS A 27 -15.93 13.94 0.93
C LYS A 27 -15.68 13.35 2.32
N GLU A 28 -15.99 12.08 2.53
CA GLU A 28 -15.71 11.38 3.80
C GLU A 28 -14.21 11.21 4.03
N LYS A 29 -13.47 10.91 2.96
CA LYS A 29 -12.02 10.78 2.97
C LYS A 29 -11.32 12.11 3.32
N ASP A 30 -11.86 13.24 2.87
CA ASP A 30 -11.28 14.58 3.11
C ASP A 30 -11.71 15.20 4.44
N SER A 31 -12.86 14.78 5.00
CA SER A 31 -13.32 15.25 6.30
C SER A 31 -12.67 14.55 7.50
N GLN A 32 -12.05 13.38 7.28
CA GLN A 32 -11.41 12.59 8.33
C GLN A 32 -9.90 12.71 8.30
N LYS A 33 -9.29 12.75 9.49
CA LYS A 33 -7.83 12.64 9.62
C LYS A 33 -7.37 11.26 9.15
N ARG A 34 -6.45 11.24 8.19
CA ARG A 34 -5.85 10.01 7.66
C ARG A 34 -4.38 10.23 7.29
N LEU A 35 -3.61 9.15 7.35
CA LEU A 35 -2.29 9.07 6.76
C LEU A 35 -2.44 8.61 5.30
N VAL A 36 -1.94 9.41 4.37
CA VAL A 36 -1.79 9.01 2.97
C VAL A 36 -0.34 8.61 2.75
N LEU A 37 -0.12 7.37 2.34
CA LEU A 37 1.21 6.81 2.10
C LEU A 37 1.35 6.45 0.62
N VAL A 38 2.42 6.93 -0.01
CA VAL A 38 2.76 6.61 -1.40
C VAL A 38 4.05 5.77 -1.42
N LEU A 39 3.95 4.54 -1.91
CA LEU A 39 5.11 3.71 -2.23
C LEU A 39 5.62 4.13 -3.62
N GLU A 40 6.57 5.07 -3.62
CA GLU A 40 7.12 5.69 -4.82
C GLU A 40 8.15 4.80 -5.52
N ARG A 41 8.22 4.88 -6.86
CA ARG A 41 9.13 4.09 -7.71
C ARG A 41 9.12 2.59 -7.41
N ALA A 42 7.94 2.03 -7.18
CA ALA A 42 7.79 0.60 -6.95
C ALA A 42 8.15 -0.22 -8.21
N ASN A 43 9.01 -1.23 -8.07
CA ASN A 43 9.37 -2.16 -9.15
C ASN A 43 8.26 -3.20 -9.38
N LEU A 44 7.10 -2.75 -9.86
CA LEU A 44 5.99 -3.61 -10.29
C LEU A 44 5.82 -3.50 -11.81
N GLU A 45 6.50 -4.38 -12.53
CA GLU A 45 6.45 -4.44 -14.00
C GLU A 45 6.27 -5.89 -14.44
N THR A 46 5.45 -6.12 -15.47
CA THR A 46 5.25 -7.45 -16.03
C THR A 46 6.12 -7.63 -17.27
N ILE A 47 6.67 -8.84 -17.44
CA ILE A 47 7.37 -9.27 -18.63
C ILE A 47 6.68 -10.47 -19.26
N LYS A 48 6.79 -10.58 -20.57
CA LYS A 48 6.28 -11.73 -21.33
C LYS A 48 7.37 -12.79 -21.44
N ILE A 49 7.10 -13.99 -20.92
CA ILE A 49 7.98 -15.16 -21.05
C ILE A 49 7.19 -16.24 -21.79
N GLY A 50 7.57 -16.47 -23.06
CA GLY A 50 6.84 -17.36 -23.96
C GLY A 50 5.39 -16.89 -24.14
N LYS A 51 4.44 -17.66 -23.58
CA LYS A 51 2.99 -17.36 -23.61
C LYS A 51 2.48 -16.71 -22.31
N ASN A 52 3.28 -16.70 -21.26
CA ASN A 52 2.86 -16.25 -19.93
C ASN A 52 3.35 -14.83 -19.65
N PHE A 53 2.64 -14.14 -18.76
CA PHE A 53 3.06 -12.87 -18.18
C PHE A 53 3.47 -13.12 -16.73
N GLU A 54 4.65 -12.62 -16.37
CA GLU A 54 5.23 -12.78 -15.04
C GLU A 54 5.69 -11.42 -14.51
N LEU A 55 5.63 -11.24 -13.19
CA LEU A 55 6.19 -10.05 -12.56
C LEU A 55 7.72 -10.09 -12.62
N LEU A 56 8.35 -9.03 -13.12
CA LEU A 56 9.79 -8.90 -13.21
C LEU A 56 10.42 -8.98 -11.81
N ASN A 57 11.45 -9.82 -11.67
CA ASN A 57 12.08 -10.14 -10.39
C ASN A 57 13.55 -10.50 -10.62
N SER A 58 14.43 -9.94 -9.81
CA SER A 58 15.87 -10.20 -9.80
C SER A 58 16.23 -11.68 -9.60
N ASP A 59 15.43 -12.49 -8.93
CA ASP A 59 15.77 -13.89 -8.69
C ASP A 59 15.50 -14.77 -9.92
N LYS A 60 14.37 -14.56 -10.59
CA LYS A 60 13.91 -15.38 -11.73
C LYS A 60 14.35 -14.84 -13.08
N HIS A 61 14.60 -13.53 -13.18
CA HIS A 61 14.70 -12.83 -14.47
C HIS A 61 16.05 -12.12 -14.69
N LYS A 62 17.14 -12.66 -14.11
CA LYS A 62 18.50 -12.05 -14.19
C LYS A 62 18.96 -11.80 -15.62
N SER A 63 18.78 -12.76 -16.51
CA SER A 63 19.24 -12.65 -17.90
C SER A 63 18.47 -11.59 -18.68
N GLN A 64 17.16 -11.47 -18.44
CA GLN A 64 16.31 -10.44 -19.05
C GLN A 64 16.68 -9.05 -18.51
N ILE A 65 16.87 -8.92 -17.19
CA ILE A 65 17.28 -7.66 -16.55
C ILE A 65 18.62 -7.17 -17.11
N ALA A 66 19.61 -8.06 -17.20
CA ALA A 66 20.92 -7.75 -17.77
C ALA A 66 20.83 -7.31 -19.24
N LYS A 67 19.96 -7.95 -20.04
CA LYS A 67 19.74 -7.58 -21.44
C LYS A 67 19.21 -6.14 -21.60
N TYR A 68 18.44 -5.64 -20.63
CA TYR A 68 17.91 -4.28 -20.65
C TYR A 68 18.78 -3.27 -19.89
N GLY A 69 19.99 -3.66 -19.45
CA GLY A 69 20.92 -2.77 -18.77
C GLY A 69 20.39 -2.22 -17.44
N ARG A 70 19.52 -2.97 -16.76
CA ARG A 70 18.96 -2.60 -15.45
C ARG A 70 19.72 -3.29 -14.33
N GLU A 71 19.78 -2.66 -13.16
CA GLU A 71 20.51 -3.20 -12.01
C GLU A 71 19.71 -4.30 -11.28
N ALA A 72 18.46 -4.03 -10.91
CA ALA A 72 17.62 -4.99 -10.19
C ALA A 72 16.12 -4.68 -10.35
N ALA A 73 15.29 -5.71 -10.24
CA ALA A 73 13.84 -5.58 -10.03
C ALA A 73 13.48 -6.21 -8.67
N ARG A 74 12.97 -5.39 -7.74
CA ARG A 74 12.72 -5.77 -6.34
C ARG A 74 11.25 -5.62 -5.93
N PRO A 75 10.32 -6.38 -6.55
CA PRO A 75 8.91 -6.33 -6.16
C PRO A 75 8.67 -6.83 -4.73
N ASP A 76 9.62 -7.55 -4.12
CA ASP A 76 9.59 -8.03 -2.74
C ASP A 76 9.53 -6.89 -1.71
N ILE A 77 10.19 -5.75 -2.00
CA ILE A 77 10.14 -4.57 -1.12
C ILE A 77 8.69 -4.07 -1.01
N THR A 78 8.01 -3.91 -2.14
CA THR A 78 6.60 -3.48 -2.16
C THR A 78 5.70 -4.50 -1.49
N HIS A 79 5.93 -5.81 -1.72
CA HIS A 79 5.19 -6.88 -1.06
C HIS A 79 5.29 -6.80 0.47
N GLN A 80 6.50 -6.68 1.00
CA GLN A 80 6.74 -6.57 2.44
C GLN A 80 6.10 -5.31 3.03
N CYS A 81 6.27 -4.16 2.38
CA CYS A 81 5.62 -2.91 2.81
C CYS A 81 4.10 -3.06 2.87
N LEU A 82 3.48 -3.63 1.84
CA LEU A 82 2.02 -3.81 1.83
C LEU A 82 1.52 -4.75 2.92
N MET A 83 2.25 -5.84 3.21
CA MET A 83 1.90 -6.72 4.32
C MET A 83 1.92 -5.97 5.65
N MET A 84 2.99 -5.23 5.94
CA MET A 84 3.13 -4.46 7.18
C MET A 84 2.08 -3.36 7.31
N LEU A 85 1.83 -2.63 6.21
CA LEU A 85 0.89 -1.52 6.20
C LEU A 85 -0.56 -1.99 6.39
N LEU A 86 -0.97 -3.05 5.71
CA LEU A 86 -2.33 -3.57 5.79
C LEU A 86 -2.65 -4.25 7.13
N ASP A 87 -1.64 -4.81 7.80
CA ASP A 87 -1.78 -5.38 9.15
C ASP A 87 -1.68 -4.32 10.27
N SER A 88 -1.33 -3.07 9.94
CA SER A 88 -1.15 -2.01 10.93
C SER A 88 -2.45 -1.68 11.70
N PRO A 89 -2.38 -1.29 12.99
CA PRO A 89 -3.53 -0.76 13.73
C PRO A 89 -4.19 0.43 13.00
N LEU A 90 -3.39 1.23 12.29
CA LEU A 90 -3.86 2.39 11.55
C LEU A 90 -4.77 2.02 10.37
N ASN A 91 -4.41 0.96 9.62
CA ASN A 91 -5.26 0.42 8.57
C ASN A 91 -6.56 -0.18 9.14
N ARG A 92 -6.45 -0.92 10.26
CA ARG A 92 -7.62 -1.48 10.96
C ARG A 92 -8.57 -0.39 11.49
N ALA A 93 -8.03 0.77 11.86
CA ALA A 93 -8.82 1.92 12.28
C ALA A 93 -9.43 2.74 11.12
N GLY A 94 -9.16 2.37 9.86
CA GLY A 94 -9.68 3.09 8.68
C GLY A 94 -9.00 4.42 8.38
N MET A 95 -7.84 4.69 9.00
CA MET A 95 -7.12 5.97 8.91
C MET A 95 -5.90 5.91 7.99
N LEU A 96 -5.71 4.83 7.23
CA LEU A 96 -4.60 4.67 6.29
C LEU A 96 -5.12 4.56 4.86
N GLN A 97 -4.59 5.39 3.97
CA GLN A 97 -4.77 5.28 2.53
C GLN A 97 -3.41 4.99 1.88
N ILE A 98 -3.33 3.90 1.13
CA ILE A 98 -2.09 3.46 0.47
C ILE A 98 -2.23 3.66 -1.04
N TYR A 99 -1.22 4.27 -1.63
CA TYR A 99 -1.00 4.32 -3.07
C TYR A 99 0.35 3.69 -3.40
N ILE A 100 0.42 3.04 -4.55
CA ILE A 100 1.67 2.55 -5.13
C ILE A 100 1.88 3.30 -6.43
N HIS A 101 3.00 3.96 -6.57
CA HIS A 101 3.40 4.59 -7.82
C HIS A 101 4.59 3.83 -8.39
N THR A 102 4.38 3.18 -9.52
CA THR A 102 5.40 2.31 -10.13
C THR A 102 6.40 3.09 -10.95
N GLU A 103 7.59 2.52 -11.20
CA GLU A 103 8.58 3.12 -12.12
C GLU A 103 8.06 3.31 -13.55
N ARG A 104 6.97 2.62 -13.92
CA ARG A 104 6.31 2.76 -15.23
C ARG A 104 5.16 3.77 -15.21
N ASN A 105 5.13 4.67 -14.22
CA ASN A 105 4.14 5.74 -14.08
C ASN A 105 2.69 5.22 -13.98
N VAL A 106 2.51 4.08 -13.31
CA VAL A 106 1.19 3.54 -12.97
C VAL A 106 0.91 3.87 -11.50
N LEU A 107 -0.22 4.52 -11.25
CA LEU A 107 -0.72 4.79 -9.90
C LEU A 107 -1.78 3.76 -9.53
N ILE A 108 -1.56 3.05 -8.44
CA ILE A 108 -2.45 1.99 -7.93
C ILE A 108 -2.97 2.43 -6.56
N GLU A 109 -4.29 2.58 -6.44
CA GLU A 109 -4.93 2.72 -5.14
C GLU A 109 -5.13 1.33 -4.52
N VAL A 110 -4.68 1.14 -3.28
CA VAL A 110 -4.91 -0.10 -2.55
C VAL A 110 -6.11 0.08 -1.62
N HIS A 111 -7.16 -0.72 -1.83
CA HIS A 111 -8.32 -0.71 -0.95
C HIS A 111 -7.93 -1.20 0.46
N PRO A 112 -8.37 -0.54 1.56
CA PRO A 112 -7.95 -0.91 2.93
C PRO A 112 -8.29 -2.34 3.35
N GLN A 113 -9.31 -2.95 2.73
CA GLN A 113 -9.71 -4.35 2.99
C GLN A 113 -8.96 -5.38 2.13
N THR A 114 -8.10 -4.93 1.20
CA THR A 114 -7.33 -5.82 0.33
C THR A 114 -6.57 -6.85 1.17
N ARG A 115 -6.68 -8.12 0.80
CA ARG A 115 -5.89 -9.20 1.39
C ARG A 115 -4.72 -9.52 0.47
N VAL A 116 -3.57 -8.93 0.75
CA VAL A 116 -2.35 -9.20 -0.01
C VAL A 116 -1.88 -10.63 0.27
N PRO A 117 -1.55 -11.44 -0.76
CA PRO A 117 -1.05 -12.79 -0.56
C PRO A 117 0.20 -12.80 0.33
N ARG A 118 0.24 -13.70 1.34
CA ARG A 118 1.36 -13.78 2.30
C ARG A 118 2.63 -14.35 1.69
N THR A 119 2.52 -15.25 0.71
CA THR A 119 3.68 -15.80 0.00
C THR A 119 4.02 -14.93 -1.20
N PHE A 120 5.32 -14.69 -1.39
CA PHE A 120 5.81 -13.82 -2.44
C PHE A 120 5.47 -14.34 -3.85
N ASP A 121 5.51 -15.65 -4.09
CA ASP A 121 5.11 -16.22 -5.39
C ASP A 121 3.64 -15.97 -5.72
N ARG A 122 2.72 -16.04 -4.74
CA ARG A 122 1.30 -15.72 -4.97
C ARG A 122 1.09 -14.23 -5.20
N PHE A 123 1.86 -13.38 -4.52
CA PHE A 123 1.87 -11.95 -4.79
C PHE A 123 2.33 -11.68 -6.22
N CYS A 124 3.43 -12.29 -6.67
CA CYS A 124 3.91 -12.19 -8.05
C CYS A 124 2.86 -12.70 -9.05
N GLY A 125 2.14 -13.77 -8.74
CA GLY A 125 1.06 -14.28 -9.59
C GLY A 125 -0.16 -13.37 -9.66
N LEU A 126 -0.51 -12.68 -8.57
CA LEU A 126 -1.55 -11.64 -8.57
C LEU A 126 -1.10 -10.42 -9.38
N MET A 127 0.15 -10.01 -9.15
CA MET A 127 0.74 -8.81 -9.75
C MET A 127 1.30 -9.01 -11.17
N GLY A 128 1.42 -10.26 -11.61
CA GLY A 128 1.82 -10.61 -12.97
C GLY A 128 0.65 -10.61 -13.96
N LYS A 129 -0.59 -10.51 -13.44
CA LYS A 129 -1.78 -10.39 -14.29
C LYS A 129 -1.88 -8.98 -14.83
N ARG A 130 -2.20 -8.88 -16.11
CA ARG A 130 -2.43 -7.60 -16.78
C ARG A 130 -3.62 -6.90 -16.15
N TRP A 131 -3.39 -5.67 -15.68
CA TRP A 131 -4.37 -4.67 -15.25
C TRP A 131 -4.51 -3.58 -16.30
#